data_AF-A0A955VP30-F1
#
_entry.id   AF-A0A955VP30-F1
#
_cell.length_a   1.000
_cell.length_b   1.000
_cell.length_c   1.000
_cell.angle_alpha   90.00
_cell.angle_beta   90.00
_cell.angle_gamma   90.00
#
_symmetry.space_group_name_H-M   'P 1'
#
loop_
_entity.id
_entity.type
_entity.pdbx_description
1 polymer ?
#
loop_
_entity_poly.entity_id
_entity_poly.type
_entity_poly.pdbx_seq_one_letter_code
_entity_poly.pdbx_strand_id
1 'polypeptide(L)'
;LTRLESIDYTTPQFYMYQNLPDKLIIAMGVAYEIHRVISVGIGFQLLAKLSGTADFSISLLDKRINKKNLKVDLFATIAPTAGILLRPVRGLRIGISYRGALQLSFSLPLNVVLDEIGALDFKIKGVGLYTPHQINFGVSYEFRYPKIRISAGVTWAMWSRAPSPSAAIDIKLDDTKLNPNAPTPASIIDVHSPNVKLNAKDILIPRVGIEYVVLEWLTLRGGYFYRPTPLPNQVYETNYIDNEAHTISLGAGFAWYDKFERTRGLVVVDLVGQLTILMPRSIGKVLPNDPVGGYTSKGVIFNLGIEFRHDF
;
A
#
# COMPACT_ATOMS: atom_id res chain seq x y z
N LEU A 1 -10.21 8.49 3.69
CA LEU A 1 -10.40 8.65 2.22
C LEU A 1 -9.39 7.75 1.52
N THR A 2 -9.79 7.01 0.48
CA THR A 2 -8.87 6.21 -0.34
C THR A 2 -8.67 6.91 -1.67
N ARG A 3 -7.41 7.13 -2.09
CA ARG A 3 -7.05 7.79 -3.35
C ARG A 3 -6.30 6.79 -4.24
N LEU A 4 -6.63 6.82 -5.53
CA LEU A 4 -5.91 6.08 -6.55
C LEU A 4 -5.54 7.06 -7.67
N GLU A 5 -4.26 7.13 -8.00
CA GLU A 5 -3.79 7.76 -9.23
C GLU A 5 -3.21 6.68 -10.15
N SER A 6 -3.63 6.69 -11.41
CA SER A 6 -3.00 5.92 -12.47
C SER A 6 -2.14 6.87 -13.27
N ILE A 7 -0.83 6.79 -13.05
CA ILE A 7 0.17 7.62 -13.72
C ILE A 7 0.84 6.76 -14.79
N ASP A 8 1.13 7.36 -15.94
CA ASP A 8 1.88 6.71 -17.02
C ASP A 8 3.16 6.07 -16.47
N TYR A 9 3.45 4.84 -16.91
CA TYR A 9 4.62 4.08 -16.48
C TYR A 9 5.94 4.76 -16.87
N THR A 10 5.91 5.64 -17.88
CA THR A 10 7.04 6.46 -18.33
C THR A 10 7.31 7.65 -17.42
N THR A 11 6.36 8.06 -16.58
CA THR A 11 6.54 9.20 -15.67
C THR A 11 7.18 8.73 -14.36
N PRO A 12 8.21 9.43 -13.85
CA PRO A 12 8.80 9.16 -12.54
C PRO A 12 7.77 9.17 -11.41
N GLN A 13 7.66 8.07 -10.68
CA GLN A 13 6.69 7.92 -9.59
C GLN A 13 7.25 7.08 -8.45
N PHE A 14 7.06 7.54 -7.21
CA PHE A 14 7.53 6.80 -6.03
C PHE A 14 6.54 5.68 -5.69
N TYR A 15 6.85 4.47 -6.15
CA TYR A 15 5.94 3.33 -6.14
C TYR A 15 5.35 3.02 -4.75
N MET A 16 6.18 3.11 -3.70
CA MET A 16 5.75 2.80 -2.32
C MET A 16 5.23 4.02 -1.53
N TYR A 17 5.46 5.25 -2.00
CA TYR A 17 5.28 6.45 -1.19
C TYR A 17 4.22 7.41 -1.74
N GLN A 18 3.85 7.29 -3.01
CA GLN A 18 2.93 8.23 -3.64
C GLN A 18 1.47 7.90 -3.29
N ASN A 19 0.98 6.71 -3.68
CA ASN A 19 -0.44 6.35 -3.52
C ASN A 19 -0.68 5.29 -2.44
N LEU A 20 0.32 4.45 -2.16
CA LEU A 20 0.17 3.31 -1.25
C LEU A 20 -0.24 3.69 0.19
N PRO A 21 0.15 4.85 0.75
CA PRO A 21 -0.35 5.31 2.05
C PRO A 21 -1.86 5.61 2.09
N ASP A 22 -2.47 5.96 0.96
CA ASP A 22 -3.85 6.43 0.87
C ASP A 22 -4.88 5.29 0.80
N LYS A 23 -4.73 4.26 1.64
CA LYS A 23 -5.63 3.09 1.69
C LYS A 23 -6.36 3.00 3.02
N LEU A 24 -7.66 2.76 2.95
CA LEU A 24 -8.47 2.45 4.13
C LEU A 24 -8.66 0.93 4.19
N ILE A 25 -8.17 0.32 5.26
CA ILE A 25 -8.29 -1.12 5.50
C ILE A 25 -9.12 -1.34 6.77
N ILE A 26 -10.14 -2.18 6.68
CA ILE A 26 -10.85 -2.70 7.85
C ILE A 26 -10.26 -4.07 8.15
N ALA A 27 -9.82 -4.31 9.38
CA ALA A 27 -9.29 -5.61 9.80
C ALA A 27 -10.15 -6.19 10.92
N MET A 28 -10.42 -7.49 10.84
CA MET A 28 -11.12 -8.25 11.87
C MET A 28 -10.34 -9.52 12.17
N GLY A 29 -10.35 -9.96 13.42
CA GLY A 29 -9.67 -11.17 13.83
C GLY A 29 -10.14 -11.69 15.17
N VAL A 30 -9.90 -12.98 15.38
CA VAL A 30 -10.13 -13.69 16.63
C VAL A 30 -8.89 -14.50 16.97
N ALA A 31 -8.58 -14.59 18.26
CA ALA A 31 -7.48 -15.40 18.76
C ALA A 31 -7.96 -16.29 19.90
N TYR A 32 -7.33 -17.45 20.03
CA TYR A 32 -7.61 -18.43 21.05
C TYR A 32 -6.32 -18.96 21.67
N GLU A 33 -6.28 -19.02 23.00
CA GLU A 33 -5.20 -19.64 23.74
C GLU A 33 -5.51 -21.14 23.90
N ILE A 34 -4.87 -21.97 23.08
CA ILE A 34 -5.05 -23.43 23.12
C ILE A 34 -4.41 -23.99 24.40
N HIS A 35 -3.23 -23.47 24.72
CA HIS A 35 -2.43 -23.86 25.87
C HIS A 35 -1.66 -22.64 26.36
N ARG A 36 -1.18 -22.67 27.62
CA ARG A 36 -0.32 -21.62 28.21
C ARG A 36 0.91 -21.25 27.38
N VAL A 37 1.34 -22.17 26.51
CA VAL A 37 2.52 -22.03 25.65
C VAL A 37 2.12 -21.62 24.23
N ILE A 38 0.91 -21.89 23.76
CA ILE A 38 0.51 -21.74 22.35
C ILE A 38 -0.80 -20.98 22.25
N SER A 39 -0.76 -19.85 21.55
CA SER A 39 -1.95 -19.13 21.09
C SER A 39 -1.99 -19.11 19.57
N VAL A 40 -3.18 -19.20 19.01
CA VAL A 40 -3.42 -19.09 17.57
C VAL A 40 -4.39 -17.94 17.29
N GLY A 41 -4.29 -17.33 16.12
CA GLY A 41 -5.21 -16.30 15.68
C GLY A 41 -5.46 -16.38 14.19
N ILE A 42 -6.69 -16.04 13.80
CA ILE A 42 -7.12 -15.93 12.42
C ILE A 42 -7.90 -14.64 12.24
N GLY A 43 -7.92 -14.12 11.02
CA GLY A 43 -8.61 -12.90 10.70
C GLY A 43 -8.58 -12.61 9.20
N PHE A 44 -9.02 -11.42 8.85
CA PHE A 44 -8.99 -10.94 7.48
C PHE A 44 -8.96 -9.41 7.45
N GLN A 45 -8.52 -8.90 6.31
CA GLN A 45 -8.48 -7.48 5.98
C GLN A 45 -9.37 -7.21 4.77
N LEU A 46 -10.12 -6.12 4.81
CA LEU A 46 -10.97 -5.63 3.75
C LEU A 46 -10.40 -4.32 3.22
N LEU A 47 -10.22 -4.23 1.91
CA LEU A 47 -9.89 -3.00 1.20
C LEU A 47 -11.05 -2.68 0.25
N ALA A 48 -11.56 -1.45 0.29
CA ALA A 48 -12.60 -1.02 -0.63
C ALA A 48 -12.05 -0.97 -2.07
N LYS A 49 -12.62 -1.75 -2.97
CA LYS A 49 -12.40 -1.84 -4.42
C LYS A 49 -13.32 -0.87 -5.14
N LEU A 50 -12.84 -0.18 -6.18
CA LEU A 50 -13.62 0.74 -7.00
C LEU A 50 -13.96 0.09 -8.36
N SER A 51 -15.24 0.06 -8.72
CA SER A 51 -15.75 -0.35 -10.03
C SER A 51 -16.78 0.69 -10.48
N GLY A 52 -16.95 0.96 -11.77
CA GLY A 52 -17.92 1.97 -12.17
C GLY A 52 -18.15 2.10 -13.66
N THR A 53 -19.09 2.96 -14.03
CA THR A 53 -19.39 3.36 -15.41
C THR A 53 -19.40 4.88 -15.48
N ALA A 54 -18.82 5.43 -16.53
CA ALA A 54 -18.81 6.86 -16.76
C ALA A 54 -19.33 7.16 -18.18
N ASP A 55 -20.38 7.96 -18.29
CA ASP A 55 -20.95 8.37 -19.57
C ASP A 55 -20.88 9.88 -19.69
N PHE A 56 -20.24 10.35 -20.75
CA PHE A 56 -20.17 11.76 -21.10
C PHE A 56 -20.72 11.98 -22.50
N SER A 57 -21.50 13.04 -22.68
CA SER A 57 -21.85 13.58 -24.00
C SER A 57 -21.35 15.00 -24.07
N ILE A 58 -20.60 15.30 -25.14
CA ILE A 58 -19.94 16.58 -25.37
C ILE A 58 -20.40 17.08 -26.74
N SER A 59 -20.97 18.28 -26.79
CA SER A 59 -21.17 18.99 -28.05
C SER A 59 -19.96 19.85 -28.33
N LEU A 60 -19.35 19.62 -29.49
CA LEU A 60 -18.18 20.35 -29.95
C LEU A 60 -18.55 21.72 -30.52
N LEU A 61 -19.76 21.85 -31.07
CA LEU A 61 -20.30 23.11 -31.58
C LEU A 61 -20.56 24.10 -30.45
N ASP A 62 -21.25 23.64 -29.40
CA ASP A 62 -21.61 24.48 -28.25
C ASP A 62 -20.50 24.56 -27.20
N LYS A 63 -19.39 23.82 -27.39
CA LYS A 63 -18.25 23.68 -26.47
C LYS A 63 -18.70 23.36 -25.04
N ARG A 64 -19.72 22.52 -24.88
CA ARG A 64 -20.33 22.20 -23.59
C ARG A 64 -20.54 20.71 -23.41
N ILE A 65 -20.47 20.27 -22.15
CA ILE A 65 -20.82 18.90 -21.75
C ILE A 65 -22.35 18.84 -21.55
N ASN A 66 -23.02 18.03 -22.36
CA ASN A 66 -24.47 17.88 -22.37
C ASN A 66 -24.97 16.83 -21.38
N LYS A 67 -24.18 15.77 -21.13
CA LYS A 67 -24.50 14.73 -20.14
C LYS A 67 -23.26 14.33 -19.37
N LYS A 68 -23.43 14.16 -18.05
CA LYS A 68 -22.42 13.58 -17.14
C LYS A 68 -23.11 12.60 -16.21
N ASN A 69 -22.89 11.30 -16.44
CA ASN A 69 -23.34 10.26 -15.54
C ASN A 69 -22.12 9.48 -15.05
N LEU A 70 -21.95 9.39 -13.74
CA LEU A 70 -20.86 8.62 -13.14
C LEU A 70 -21.47 7.73 -12.05
N LYS A 71 -21.39 6.42 -12.23
CA LYS A 71 -21.77 5.44 -11.23
C LYS A 71 -20.53 4.71 -10.76
N VAL A 72 -20.32 4.63 -9.46
CA VAL A 72 -19.18 3.94 -8.85
C VAL A 72 -19.69 3.00 -7.78
N ASP A 73 -19.51 1.71 -8.01
CA ASP A 73 -19.75 0.62 -7.08
C ASP A 73 -18.46 0.34 -6.27
N LEU A 74 -18.63 0.21 -4.97
CA LEU A 74 -17.55 -0.17 -4.05
C LEU A 74 -17.71 -1.63 -3.64
N PHE A 75 -16.75 -2.47 -4.03
CA PHE A 75 -16.66 -3.87 -3.61
C PHE A 75 -15.59 -4.02 -2.50
N ALA A 76 -15.46 -5.17 -1.85
CA ALA A 76 -14.37 -5.41 -0.90
C ALA A 76 -13.38 -6.46 -1.44
N THR A 77 -12.08 -6.12 -1.46
CA THR A 77 -11.02 -7.12 -1.59
C THR A 77 -10.69 -7.68 -0.21
N ILE A 78 -10.77 -9.00 -0.05
CA ILE A 78 -10.52 -9.70 1.21
C ILE A 78 -9.12 -10.32 1.19
N ALA A 79 -8.33 -10.11 2.24
CA ALA A 79 -7.06 -10.80 2.45
C ALA A 79 -7.03 -11.50 3.81
N PRO A 80 -6.77 -12.81 3.88
CA PRO A 80 -6.71 -13.53 5.15
C PRO A 80 -5.47 -13.15 5.97
N THR A 81 -5.59 -13.25 7.28
CA THR A 81 -4.47 -13.14 8.23
C THR A 81 -4.49 -14.32 9.17
N ALA A 82 -3.32 -14.84 9.53
CA ALA A 82 -3.20 -15.91 10.52
C ALA A 82 -1.94 -15.71 11.36
N GLY A 83 -1.91 -16.24 12.57
CA GLY A 83 -0.74 -16.16 13.43
C GLY A 83 -0.70 -17.21 14.51
N ILE A 84 0.52 -17.53 14.94
CA ILE A 84 0.82 -18.42 16.05
C ILE A 84 1.79 -17.68 16.97
N LEU A 85 1.54 -17.75 18.27
CA LEU A 85 2.39 -17.19 19.30
C LEU A 85 2.77 -18.27 20.31
N LEU A 86 4.07 -18.46 20.48
CA LEU A 86 4.68 -19.39 21.41
C LEU A 86 5.26 -18.64 22.61
N ARG A 87 5.03 -19.18 23.80
CA ARG A 87 5.54 -18.70 25.09
C ARG A 87 6.22 -19.86 25.83
N PRO A 88 7.37 -20.35 25.33
CA PRO A 88 7.99 -21.58 25.85
C PRO A 88 8.48 -21.41 27.29
N VAL A 89 8.98 -20.21 27.65
CA VAL A 89 9.44 -19.87 28.99
C VAL A 89 9.00 -18.46 29.36
N ARG A 90 9.06 -18.13 30.65
CA ARG A 90 8.73 -16.79 31.14
C ARG A 90 9.65 -15.75 30.49
N GLY A 91 9.06 -14.68 29.96
CA GLY A 91 9.78 -13.59 29.30
C GLY A 91 10.03 -13.81 27.81
N LEU A 92 10.13 -15.04 27.31
CA LEU A 92 10.35 -15.34 25.89
C LEU A 92 9.02 -15.47 25.14
N ARG A 93 8.89 -14.74 24.03
CA ARG A 93 7.78 -14.86 23.08
C ARG A 93 8.33 -15.04 21.68
N ILE A 94 7.80 -16.01 20.94
CA ILE A 94 8.15 -16.27 19.55
C ILE A 94 6.86 -16.24 18.75
N GLY A 95 6.79 -15.41 17.72
CA GLY A 95 5.61 -15.22 16.90
C GLY A 95 5.90 -15.49 15.43
N ILE A 96 4.96 -16.15 14.76
CA ILE A 96 4.86 -16.18 13.31
C ILE A 96 3.49 -15.67 12.89
N SER A 97 3.44 -14.83 11.86
CA SER A 97 2.18 -14.38 11.27
C SER A 97 2.24 -14.34 9.76
N TYR A 98 1.11 -14.60 9.13
CA TYR A 98 0.88 -14.49 7.72
C TYR A 98 -0.16 -13.40 7.45
N ARG A 99 0.09 -12.58 6.43
CA ARG A 99 -0.85 -11.60 5.89
C ARG A 99 -0.97 -11.81 4.38
N GLY A 100 -2.20 -12.00 3.92
CA GLY A 100 -2.54 -12.12 2.50
C GLY A 100 -2.25 -10.83 1.73
N ALA A 101 -1.98 -10.96 0.43
CA ALA A 101 -1.86 -9.82 -0.45
C ALA A 101 -3.20 -9.07 -0.55
N LEU A 102 -3.13 -7.75 -0.62
CA LEU A 102 -4.28 -6.87 -0.87
C LEU A 102 -3.99 -6.06 -2.12
N GLN A 103 -5.03 -5.81 -2.91
CA GLN A 103 -4.92 -4.97 -4.08
C GLN A 103 -6.26 -4.30 -4.41
N LEU A 104 -6.17 -3.15 -5.04
CA LEU A 104 -7.31 -2.41 -5.56
C LEU A 104 -7.39 -2.63 -7.07
N SER A 105 -8.27 -3.53 -7.52
CA SER A 105 -8.51 -3.72 -8.95
C SER A 105 -9.63 -2.78 -9.41
N PHE A 106 -9.39 -1.98 -10.44
CA PHE A 106 -10.40 -1.10 -11.01
C PHE A 106 -10.68 -1.44 -12.48
N SER A 107 -11.94 -1.25 -12.87
CA SER A 107 -12.40 -1.39 -14.25
C SER A 107 -13.45 -0.31 -14.49
N LEU A 108 -13.13 0.65 -15.34
CA LEU A 108 -14.04 1.73 -15.73
C LEU A 108 -14.21 1.71 -17.26
N PRO A 109 -15.31 1.14 -17.77
CA PRO A 109 -15.86 1.55 -19.05
C PRO A 109 -16.26 3.04 -18.99
N LEU A 110 -15.75 3.81 -19.94
CA LEU A 110 -16.03 5.21 -20.13
C LEU A 110 -16.53 5.38 -21.56
N ASN A 111 -17.78 5.81 -21.74
CA ASN A 111 -18.35 6.08 -23.05
C ASN A 111 -18.39 7.59 -23.25
N VAL A 112 -17.71 8.10 -24.27
CA VAL A 112 -17.69 9.52 -24.63
C VAL A 112 -18.37 9.69 -25.97
N VAL A 113 -19.57 10.25 -25.96
CA VAL A 113 -20.29 10.62 -27.17
C VAL A 113 -19.89 12.04 -27.55
N LEU A 114 -19.28 12.18 -28.72
CA LEU A 114 -19.07 13.44 -29.40
C LEU A 114 -20.28 13.64 -30.32
N ASP A 115 -21.19 14.53 -29.95
CA ASP A 115 -22.55 14.58 -30.54
C ASP A 115 -22.53 14.73 -32.07
N GLU A 116 -21.52 15.41 -32.60
CA GLU A 116 -21.33 15.68 -34.03
C GLU A 116 -20.39 14.70 -34.76
N ILE A 117 -19.66 13.87 -34.01
CA ILE A 117 -18.60 13.00 -34.57
C ILE A 117 -18.99 11.54 -34.39
N GLY A 118 -19.17 11.04 -33.17
CA GLY A 118 -19.37 9.60 -32.94
C GLY A 118 -19.18 9.23 -31.48
N ALA A 119 -19.12 7.94 -31.16
CA ALA A 119 -18.90 7.47 -29.79
C ALA A 119 -17.50 6.87 -29.64
N LEU A 120 -16.82 7.23 -28.55
CA LEU A 120 -15.55 6.66 -28.14
C LEU A 120 -15.77 5.83 -26.88
N ASP A 121 -15.47 4.54 -26.98
CA ASP A 121 -15.56 3.59 -25.88
C ASP A 121 -14.16 3.35 -25.32
N PHE A 122 -13.94 3.86 -24.11
CA PHE A 122 -12.73 3.65 -23.35
C PHE A 122 -12.96 2.53 -22.35
N LYS A 123 -12.02 1.60 -22.27
CA LYS A 123 -12.01 0.56 -21.24
C LYS A 123 -10.71 0.64 -20.47
N ILE A 124 -10.80 1.18 -19.27
CA ILE A 124 -9.65 1.35 -18.39
C ILE A 124 -9.68 0.23 -17.35
N LYS A 125 -8.63 -0.56 -17.28
CA LYS A 125 -8.45 -1.62 -16.29
C LYS A 125 -7.09 -1.49 -15.64
N GLY A 126 -7.03 -1.70 -14.33
CA GLY A 126 -5.75 -1.70 -13.66
C GLY A 126 -5.80 -2.25 -12.25
N VAL A 127 -4.62 -2.34 -11.66
CA VAL A 127 -4.44 -2.71 -10.26
C VAL A 127 -3.58 -1.66 -9.59
N GLY A 128 -4.09 -1.10 -8.49
CA GLY A 128 -3.38 -0.16 -7.64
C GLY A 128 -3.29 -0.66 -6.21
N LEU A 129 -2.57 0.10 -5.38
CA LEU A 129 -2.46 -0.11 -3.93
C LEU A 129 -2.07 -1.55 -3.54
N TYR A 130 -1.32 -2.24 -4.39
CA TYR A 130 -0.89 -3.61 -4.14
C TYR A 130 0.03 -3.68 -2.92
N THR A 131 -0.28 -4.56 -1.99
CA THR A 131 0.64 -5.01 -0.96
C THR A 131 0.84 -6.51 -1.05
N PRO A 132 2.09 -7.00 -0.95
CA PRO A 132 2.38 -8.41 -1.14
C PRO A 132 1.91 -9.26 0.02
N HIS A 133 1.90 -10.57 -0.20
CA HIS A 133 1.89 -11.52 0.90
C HIS A 133 3.09 -11.28 1.82
N GLN A 134 2.87 -11.40 3.12
CA GLN A 134 3.91 -11.24 4.12
C GLN A 134 3.90 -12.41 5.10
N ILE A 135 5.10 -12.92 5.39
CA ILE A 135 5.34 -13.80 6.53
C ILE A 135 6.24 -13.03 7.49
N ASN A 136 5.78 -12.82 8.72
CA ASN A 136 6.55 -12.15 9.76
C ASN A 136 6.96 -13.18 10.80
N PHE A 137 8.25 -13.22 11.08
CA PHE A 137 8.81 -13.95 12.21
C PHE A 137 9.34 -12.94 13.23
N GLY A 138 9.08 -13.18 14.51
CA GLY A 138 9.52 -12.29 15.58
C GLY A 138 9.84 -13.05 16.86
N VAL A 139 10.80 -12.53 17.60
CA VAL A 139 11.16 -12.98 18.93
C VAL A 139 11.27 -11.78 19.86
N SER A 140 10.79 -11.91 21.08
CA SER A 140 10.99 -10.90 22.12
C SER A 140 11.33 -11.55 23.45
N TYR A 141 12.22 -10.92 24.21
CA TYR A 141 12.55 -11.32 25.56
C TYR A 141 12.36 -10.16 26.54
N GLU A 142 11.65 -10.42 27.63
CA GLU A 142 11.37 -9.46 28.71
C GLU A 142 12.22 -9.77 29.94
N PHE A 143 13.13 -8.86 30.28
CA PHE A 143 13.93 -8.86 31.50
C PHE A 143 13.12 -8.22 32.64
N ARG A 144 13.25 -8.77 33.85
CA ARG A 144 12.48 -8.33 35.02
C ARG A 144 13.12 -7.15 35.75
N TYR A 145 14.46 -7.13 35.82
CA TYR A 145 15.24 -6.10 36.50
C TYR A 145 16.55 -5.85 35.72
N PRO A 146 16.71 -4.68 35.08
CA PRO A 146 15.68 -3.67 34.82
C PRO A 146 14.53 -4.21 33.94
N LYS A 147 13.36 -3.56 33.98
CA LYS A 147 12.20 -3.90 33.13
C LYS A 147 12.45 -3.47 31.68
N ILE A 148 13.19 -4.32 30.96
CA ILE A 148 13.58 -4.09 29.56
C ILE A 148 13.00 -5.21 28.71
N ARG A 149 12.47 -4.86 27.54
CA ARG A 149 12.07 -5.81 26.52
C ARG A 149 12.84 -5.57 25.23
N ILE A 150 13.54 -6.59 24.77
CA ILE A 150 14.24 -6.58 23.48
C ILE A 150 13.44 -7.40 22.50
N SER A 151 13.24 -6.87 21.30
CA SER A 151 12.49 -7.54 20.23
C SER A 151 13.30 -7.52 18.94
N ALA A 152 13.28 -8.62 18.21
CA ALA A 152 13.87 -8.74 16.88
C ALA A 152 12.90 -9.50 15.97
N GLY A 153 12.93 -9.19 14.68
CA GLY A 153 12.08 -9.89 13.72
C GLY A 153 12.49 -9.64 12.28
N VAL A 154 11.91 -10.44 11.39
CA VAL A 154 12.09 -10.33 9.95
C VAL A 154 10.74 -10.50 9.26
N THR A 155 10.45 -9.62 8.31
CA THR A 155 9.33 -9.80 7.38
C THR A 155 9.87 -10.27 6.05
N TRP A 156 9.39 -11.42 5.57
CA TRP A 156 9.50 -11.80 4.17
C TRP A 156 8.30 -11.27 3.40
N ALA A 157 8.53 -10.33 2.50
CA ALA A 157 7.50 -9.72 1.66
C ALA A 157 7.65 -10.20 0.20
N MET A 158 6.62 -10.86 -0.31
CA MET A 158 6.62 -11.55 -1.61
C MET A 158 6.28 -10.62 -2.77
N TRP A 159 7.14 -9.62 -3.03
CA TRP A 159 6.94 -8.66 -4.12
C TRP A 159 7.12 -9.24 -5.52
N SER A 160 7.73 -10.42 -5.68
CA SER A 160 7.81 -11.12 -6.98
C SER A 160 6.44 -11.40 -7.62
N ARG A 161 5.38 -11.39 -6.80
CA ARG A 161 3.99 -11.57 -7.23
C ARG A 161 3.26 -10.27 -7.55
N ALA A 162 3.95 -9.13 -7.51
CA ALA A 162 3.34 -7.84 -7.78
C ALA A 162 2.77 -7.79 -9.22
N PRO A 163 1.49 -7.43 -9.39
CA PRO A 163 0.91 -7.24 -10.71
C PRO A 163 1.56 -6.05 -11.41
N SER A 164 1.28 -5.89 -12.71
CA SER A 164 1.64 -4.66 -13.40
C SER A 164 0.92 -3.48 -12.75
N PRO A 165 1.66 -2.44 -12.34
CA PRO A 165 1.07 -1.25 -11.76
C PRO A 165 0.57 -0.24 -12.81
N SER A 166 0.85 -0.46 -14.10
CA SER A 166 0.31 0.37 -15.17
C SER A 166 -1.12 -0.04 -15.49
N ALA A 167 -2.02 0.95 -15.64
CA ALA A 167 -3.35 0.69 -16.16
C ALA A 167 -3.28 0.28 -17.64
N ALA A 168 -3.98 -0.80 -17.98
CA ALA A 168 -4.31 -1.12 -19.35
C ALA A 168 -5.46 -0.20 -19.78
N ILE A 169 -5.24 0.55 -20.85
CA ILE A 169 -6.24 1.39 -21.50
C ILE A 169 -6.45 0.79 -22.88
N ASP A 170 -7.68 0.37 -23.15
CA ASP A 170 -8.14 -0.02 -24.47
C ASP A 170 -9.10 1.06 -24.96
N ILE A 171 -8.85 1.65 -26.12
CA ILE A 171 -9.73 2.63 -26.76
C ILE A 171 -10.32 1.99 -28.00
N LYS A 172 -11.64 2.06 -28.15
CA LYS A 172 -12.35 1.64 -29.36
C LYS A 172 -13.18 2.81 -29.85
N LEU A 173 -13.06 3.12 -31.14
CA LEU A 173 -13.91 4.10 -31.79
C LEU A 173 -15.11 3.38 -32.42
N ASP A 174 -16.32 3.81 -32.08
CA ASP A 174 -17.52 3.49 -32.84
C ASP A 174 -17.78 4.64 -33.84
N ASP A 175 -17.32 4.43 -35.07
CA ASP A 175 -17.39 5.36 -36.20
C ASP A 175 -18.62 5.13 -37.09
N THR A 176 -19.59 4.31 -36.67
CA THR A 176 -20.80 3.97 -37.44
C THR A 176 -21.60 5.20 -37.91
N LYS A 177 -21.47 6.34 -37.21
CA LYS A 177 -22.05 7.64 -37.60
C LYS A 177 -21.20 8.46 -38.58
N LEU A 178 -19.88 8.27 -38.59
CA LEU A 178 -18.93 8.99 -39.47
C LEU A 178 -18.81 8.34 -40.84
N ASN A 179 -18.86 7.01 -40.89
CA ASN A 179 -18.72 6.25 -42.13
C ASN A 179 -19.79 5.15 -42.24
N PRO A 180 -21.04 5.51 -42.55
CA PRO A 180 -22.15 4.57 -42.64
C PRO A 180 -22.00 3.49 -43.72
N ASN A 181 -21.03 3.65 -44.64
CA ASN A 181 -20.75 2.71 -45.73
C ASN A 181 -19.47 1.88 -45.51
N ALA A 182 -18.81 1.99 -44.35
CA ALA A 182 -17.67 1.16 -44.02
C ALA A 182 -18.12 -0.30 -43.79
N PRO A 183 -17.50 -1.30 -44.44
CA PRO A 183 -17.87 -2.71 -44.27
C PRO A 183 -17.60 -3.26 -42.85
N THR A 184 -16.79 -2.55 -42.07
CA THR A 184 -16.54 -2.75 -40.63
C THR A 184 -16.14 -1.40 -40.03
N PRO A 185 -16.52 -1.07 -38.78
CA PRO A 185 -15.99 0.09 -38.07
C PRO A 185 -14.48 0.07 -38.18
N ALA A 186 -13.89 1.12 -38.72
CA ALA A 186 -12.46 1.08 -38.95
C ALA A 186 -11.79 1.24 -37.58
N SER A 187 -11.11 0.19 -37.12
CA SER A 187 -10.26 0.15 -35.92
C SER A 187 -9.01 1.02 -36.12
N ILE A 188 -9.21 2.30 -36.48
CA ILE A 188 -8.16 3.27 -36.83
C ILE A 188 -7.43 3.75 -35.57
N ILE A 189 -8.07 3.64 -34.39
CA ILE A 189 -7.54 4.11 -33.11
C ILE A 189 -7.69 3.02 -32.04
N ASP A 190 -7.28 1.79 -32.35
CA ASP A 190 -7.14 0.73 -31.34
C ASP A 190 -5.83 0.96 -30.55
N VAL A 191 -5.88 1.88 -29.59
CA VAL A 191 -4.75 2.13 -28.69
C VAL A 191 -4.80 1.10 -27.57
N HIS A 192 -3.78 0.24 -27.53
CA HIS A 192 -3.55 -0.70 -26.44
C HIS A 192 -2.32 -0.24 -25.67
N SER A 193 -2.50 0.13 -24.40
CA SER A 193 -1.36 0.40 -23.53
C SER A 193 -0.63 -0.92 -23.19
N PRO A 194 0.69 -1.02 -23.34
CA PRO A 194 1.43 -2.23 -23.04
C PRO A 194 1.30 -2.60 -21.55
N ASN A 195 1.19 -3.90 -21.27
CA ASN A 195 1.24 -4.42 -19.91
C ASN A 195 2.70 -4.54 -19.45
N VAL A 196 3.17 -3.54 -18.71
CA VAL A 196 4.57 -3.51 -18.29
C VAL A 196 4.77 -4.24 -16.98
N LYS A 197 5.51 -5.36 -17.01
CA LYS A 197 5.80 -6.16 -15.81
C LYS A 197 6.78 -5.41 -14.89
N LEU A 198 6.45 -5.32 -13.61
CA LEU A 198 7.30 -4.67 -12.61
C LEU A 198 8.61 -5.43 -12.35
N ASN A 199 8.60 -6.76 -12.53
CA ASN A 199 9.73 -7.66 -12.24
C ASN A 199 10.34 -7.44 -10.85
N ALA A 200 9.49 -7.13 -9.87
CA ALA A 200 9.91 -6.94 -8.49
C ALA A 200 10.45 -8.26 -7.90
N LYS A 201 11.27 -8.14 -6.85
CA LYS A 201 11.87 -9.28 -6.15
C LYS A 201 11.41 -9.30 -4.71
N ASP A 202 11.31 -10.50 -4.16
CA ASP A 202 11.02 -10.69 -2.75
C ASP A 202 12.09 -10.04 -1.88
N ILE A 203 11.67 -9.47 -0.74
CA ILE A 203 12.55 -8.78 0.19
C ILE A 203 12.41 -9.31 1.60
N LEU A 204 13.51 -9.24 2.36
CA LEU A 204 13.56 -9.47 3.79
C LEU A 204 13.76 -8.13 4.50
N ILE A 205 12.91 -7.84 5.48
CA ILE A 205 12.90 -6.59 6.23
C ILE A 205 13.21 -6.90 7.71
N PRO A 206 14.49 -6.89 8.10
CA PRO A 206 14.88 -7.11 9.49
C PRO A 206 14.56 -5.88 10.35
N ARG A 207 14.15 -6.14 11.60
CA ARG A 207 13.82 -5.12 12.60
C ARG A 207 14.38 -5.50 13.95
N VAL A 208 14.75 -4.49 14.72
CA VAL A 208 15.13 -4.61 16.13
C VAL A 208 14.50 -3.45 16.91
N GLY A 209 14.12 -3.72 18.15
CA GLY A 209 13.56 -2.71 19.04
C GLY A 209 13.85 -3.02 20.49
N ILE A 210 13.86 -1.96 21.29
CA ILE A 210 14.01 -2.01 22.73
C ILE A 210 12.91 -1.16 23.37
N GLU A 211 12.33 -1.68 24.44
CA GLU A 211 11.45 -0.96 25.33
C GLU A 211 12.04 -1.00 26.74
N TYR A 212 12.05 0.14 27.41
CA TYR A 212 12.53 0.28 28.76
C TYR A 212 11.51 1.02 29.62
N VAL A 213 10.97 0.33 30.62
CA VAL A 213 10.12 0.95 31.63
C VAL A 213 11.04 1.63 32.65
N VAL A 214 11.21 2.94 32.49
CA VAL A 214 12.10 3.76 33.33
C VAL A 214 11.46 4.00 34.69
N LEU A 215 10.19 4.37 34.68
CA LEU A 215 9.35 4.63 35.85
C LEU A 215 7.98 4.00 35.59
N GLU A 216 7.16 3.82 36.63
CA GLU A 216 5.81 3.23 36.47
C GLU A 216 4.92 4.04 35.51
N TRP A 217 5.15 5.35 35.43
CA TRP A 217 4.44 6.27 34.54
C TRP A 217 5.17 6.52 33.21
N LEU A 218 6.44 6.10 33.05
CA LEU A 218 7.27 6.43 31.88
C LEU A 218 7.91 5.20 31.25
N THR A 219 7.57 4.94 29.99
CA THR A 219 8.20 3.91 29.16
C THR A 219 8.87 4.56 27.96
N LEU A 220 10.14 4.24 27.71
CA LEU A 220 10.88 4.69 26.54
C LEU A 220 11.02 3.55 25.53
N ARG A 221 10.94 3.89 24.24
CA ARG A 221 11.04 2.94 23.13
C ARG A 221 12.02 3.46 22.09
N GLY A 222 12.81 2.54 21.55
CA GLY A 222 13.70 2.78 20.43
C GLY A 222 13.65 1.62 19.46
N GLY A 223 13.73 1.89 18.17
CA GLY A 223 13.68 0.85 17.15
C GLY A 223 14.39 1.23 15.87
N TYR A 224 14.86 0.22 15.17
CA TYR A 224 15.48 0.33 13.86
C TYR A 224 14.95 -0.77 12.93
N PHE A 225 14.69 -0.40 11.68
CA PHE A 225 14.52 -1.40 10.63
C PHE A 225 15.14 -0.98 9.32
N TYR A 226 15.52 -2.01 8.57
CA TYR A 226 16.11 -1.91 7.26
C TYR A 226 15.18 -2.51 6.22
N ARG A 227 14.92 -1.78 5.13
CA ARG A 227 14.06 -2.24 4.05
C ARG A 227 14.78 -2.09 2.71
N PRO A 228 15.24 -3.19 2.08
CA PRO A 228 15.79 -3.11 0.74
C PRO A 228 14.67 -2.82 -0.27
N THR A 229 15.04 -2.28 -1.43
CA THR A 229 14.07 -2.02 -2.50
C THR A 229 13.66 -3.33 -3.19
N PRO A 230 12.36 -3.60 -3.40
CA PRO A 230 11.93 -4.74 -4.20
C PRO A 230 12.05 -4.47 -5.70
N LEU A 231 12.26 -3.21 -6.13
CA LEU A 231 12.22 -2.85 -7.54
C LEU A 231 13.57 -3.11 -8.23
N PRO A 232 13.59 -3.76 -9.41
CA PRO A 232 14.81 -3.91 -10.20
C PRO A 232 15.27 -2.57 -10.77
N ASN A 233 16.48 -2.52 -11.33
CA ASN A 233 16.94 -1.33 -12.05
C ASN A 233 16.14 -1.15 -13.34
N GLN A 234 15.52 0.01 -13.49
CA GLN A 234 14.58 0.28 -14.58
C GLN A 234 15.26 1.00 -15.73
N VAL A 235 15.97 0.23 -16.55
CA VAL A 235 16.85 0.74 -17.61
C VAL A 235 16.15 1.06 -18.94
N TYR A 236 14.88 0.64 -19.08
CA TYR A 236 14.02 0.90 -20.24
C TYR A 236 12.93 1.92 -19.88
N GLU A 237 11.76 1.86 -20.50
CA GLU A 237 10.73 2.90 -20.45
C GLU A 237 10.08 3.13 -19.07
N THR A 238 10.16 2.20 -18.11
CA THR A 238 9.51 2.33 -16.80
C THR A 238 10.25 3.25 -15.84
N ASN A 239 9.50 4.03 -15.04
CA ASN A 239 10.04 4.97 -14.05
C ASN A 239 9.40 4.87 -12.65
N TYR A 240 9.16 3.65 -12.17
CA TYR A 240 8.85 3.32 -10.78
C TYR A 240 10.10 3.44 -9.87
N ILE A 241 10.09 4.47 -9.04
CA ILE A 241 11.16 4.80 -8.11
C ILE A 241 10.88 4.15 -6.75
N ASP A 242 11.86 3.40 -6.25
CA ASP A 242 11.95 3.02 -4.85
C ASP A 242 13.41 2.89 -4.44
N ASN A 243 13.65 3.16 -3.17
CA ASN A 243 14.96 3.19 -2.56
C ASN A 243 14.99 2.23 -1.36
N GLU A 244 16.18 1.69 -1.15
CA GLU A 244 16.55 1.11 0.12
C GLU A 244 16.37 2.14 1.25
N ALA A 245 15.78 1.72 2.35
CA ALA A 245 15.36 2.61 3.42
C ALA A 245 15.87 2.13 4.78
N HIS A 246 16.51 3.05 5.50
CA HIS A 246 16.85 2.89 6.91
C HIS A 246 15.87 3.70 7.73
N THR A 247 15.24 3.06 8.71
CA THR A 247 14.25 3.72 9.55
C THR A 247 14.64 3.62 11.00
N ILE A 248 14.69 4.77 11.67
CA ILE A 248 14.94 4.90 13.10
C ILE A 248 13.66 5.44 13.74
N SER A 249 13.29 4.92 14.90
CA SER A 249 12.10 5.31 15.65
C SER A 249 12.44 5.50 17.12
N LEU A 250 11.83 6.51 17.72
CA LEU A 250 11.86 6.81 19.15
C LEU A 250 10.43 7.05 19.64
N GLY A 251 10.13 6.61 20.86
CA GLY A 251 8.83 6.86 21.46
C GLY A 251 8.88 6.93 22.98
N ALA A 252 7.86 7.58 23.53
CA ALA A 252 7.65 7.73 24.97
C ALA A 252 6.18 7.48 25.30
N GLY A 253 5.94 6.56 26.24
CA GLY A 253 4.63 6.25 26.77
C GLY A 253 4.47 6.81 28.18
N PHE A 254 3.40 7.56 28.40
CA PHE A 254 3.03 8.16 29.67
C PHE A 254 1.77 7.49 30.19
N ALA A 255 1.83 6.91 31.39
CA ALA A 255 0.71 6.16 31.96
C ALA A 255 0.25 6.75 33.30
N TRP A 256 -1.06 6.89 33.48
CA TRP A 256 -1.69 7.33 34.73
C TRP A 256 -3.05 6.69 34.93
N TYR A 257 -3.51 6.63 36.18
CA TYR A 257 -4.85 6.14 36.50
C TYR A 257 -5.89 7.25 36.31
N ASP A 258 -7.00 6.91 35.67
CA ASP A 258 -8.16 7.78 35.61
C ASP A 258 -8.74 8.01 37.02
N LYS A 259 -9.02 9.29 37.33
CA LYS A 259 -9.54 9.74 38.63
C LYS A 259 -11.06 9.94 38.61
N PHE A 260 -11.73 9.74 37.48
CA PHE A 260 -13.19 9.79 37.43
C PHE A 260 -13.78 8.56 38.13
N GLU A 261 -14.74 8.81 39.04
CA GLU A 261 -15.23 7.84 40.05
C GLU A 261 -15.82 6.53 39.50
N ARG A 262 -16.06 6.42 38.19
CA ARG A 262 -16.66 5.24 37.54
C ARG A 262 -15.68 4.30 36.83
N THR A 263 -14.46 4.74 36.51
CA THR A 263 -13.49 3.94 35.75
C THR A 263 -12.10 4.13 36.36
N ARG A 264 -11.60 3.15 37.13
CA ARG A 264 -10.19 3.12 37.59
C ARG A 264 -9.24 2.64 36.47
N GLY A 265 -9.54 3.04 35.23
CA GLY A 265 -8.83 2.59 34.05
C GLY A 265 -7.43 3.19 33.97
N LEU A 266 -6.49 2.44 33.38
CA LEU A 266 -5.18 3.00 33.05
C LEU A 266 -5.32 3.78 31.74
N VAL A 267 -4.98 5.06 31.78
CA VAL A 267 -4.83 5.92 30.60
C VAL A 267 -3.37 5.91 30.21
N VAL A 268 -3.11 5.67 28.92
CA VAL A 268 -1.77 5.74 28.34
C VAL A 268 -1.79 6.68 27.14
N VAL A 269 -0.82 7.58 27.09
CA VAL A 269 -0.52 8.39 25.91
C VAL A 269 0.86 8.02 25.41
N ASP A 270 0.93 7.55 24.17
CA ASP A 270 2.18 7.23 23.49
C ASP A 270 2.48 8.30 22.43
N LEU A 271 3.69 8.86 22.51
CA LEU A 271 4.25 9.75 21.50
C LEU A 271 5.29 8.96 20.70
N VAL A 272 5.26 9.09 19.38
CA VAL A 272 6.23 8.45 18.49
C VAL A 272 6.77 9.43 17.45
N GLY A 273 8.08 9.35 17.23
CA GLY A 273 8.77 10.00 16.13
C GLY A 273 9.57 8.97 15.33
N GLN A 274 9.49 9.05 14.01
CA GLN A 274 10.18 8.14 13.11
C GLN A 274 10.86 8.92 11.98
N LEU A 275 12.12 8.59 11.72
CA LEU A 275 12.93 9.12 10.63
C LEU A 275 13.27 7.98 9.66
N THR A 276 12.85 8.11 8.40
CA THR A 276 13.15 7.17 7.32
C THR A 276 14.08 7.84 6.32
N ILE A 277 15.25 7.26 6.10
CA ILE A 277 16.27 7.75 5.17
C ILE A 277 16.29 6.82 3.95
N LEU A 278 15.97 7.37 2.79
CA LEU A 278 16.03 6.69 1.50
C LEU A 278 17.43 6.85 0.91
N MET A 279 18.15 5.73 0.79
CA MET A 279 19.52 5.72 0.30
C MET A 279 19.59 6.11 -1.18
N PRO A 280 20.60 6.88 -1.61
CA PRO A 280 20.76 7.27 -3.00
C PRO A 280 20.78 6.07 -3.95
N ARG A 281 19.92 6.11 -4.97
CA ARG A 281 19.87 5.10 -6.03
C ARG A 281 19.87 5.79 -7.38
N SER A 282 20.87 5.49 -8.19
CA SER A 282 21.01 5.99 -9.56
C SER A 282 20.57 4.94 -10.57
N ILE A 283 19.79 5.36 -11.55
CA ILE A 283 19.30 4.54 -12.65
C ILE A 283 19.77 5.21 -13.95
N GLY A 284 20.58 4.49 -14.72
CA GLY A 284 20.94 4.87 -16.08
C GLY A 284 19.98 4.25 -17.08
N LYS A 285 19.43 5.05 -17.98
CA LYS A 285 18.61 4.58 -19.09
C LYS A 285 19.50 4.12 -20.25
N VAL A 286 19.11 3.02 -20.88
CA VAL A 286 19.84 2.47 -22.03
C VAL A 286 19.36 3.09 -23.34
N LEU A 287 18.09 3.51 -23.40
CA LEU A 287 17.51 4.14 -24.59
C LEU A 287 18.04 5.58 -24.72
N PRO A 288 18.73 5.95 -25.82
CA PRO A 288 19.27 7.30 -26.02
C PRO A 288 18.19 8.39 -26.09
N ASN A 289 16.96 8.01 -26.43
CA ASN A 289 15.79 8.87 -26.56
C ASN A 289 14.78 8.69 -25.40
N ASP A 290 15.21 8.12 -24.27
CA ASP A 290 14.35 8.04 -23.08
C ASP A 290 13.95 9.46 -22.64
N PRO A 291 12.65 9.77 -22.53
CA PRO A 291 12.18 11.13 -22.25
C PRO A 291 12.54 11.63 -20.85
N VAL A 292 12.83 10.72 -19.91
CA VAL A 292 13.25 11.05 -18.54
C VAL A 292 14.77 11.08 -18.43
N GLY A 293 15.45 10.20 -19.17
CA GLY A 293 16.89 10.01 -19.06
C GLY A 293 17.28 9.36 -17.74
N GLY A 294 18.59 9.28 -17.48
CA GLY A 294 19.11 8.75 -16.22
C GLY A 294 18.81 9.67 -15.05
N TYR A 295 18.47 9.11 -13.89
CA TYR A 295 18.11 9.87 -12.69
C TYR A 295 18.70 9.26 -11.42
N THR A 296 18.81 10.09 -10.37
CA THR A 296 19.18 9.65 -9.02
C THR A 296 18.10 10.06 -8.04
N SER A 297 17.65 9.11 -7.24
CA SER A 297 16.62 9.30 -6.20
C SER A 297 17.24 9.14 -4.82
N LYS A 298 16.85 10.00 -3.87
CA LYS A 298 17.16 9.95 -2.44
C LYS A 298 16.10 10.73 -1.69
N GLY A 299 16.00 10.58 -0.37
CA GLY A 299 14.99 11.30 0.38
C GLY A 299 15.04 11.04 1.88
N VAL A 300 14.31 11.87 2.61
CA VAL A 300 14.10 11.74 4.05
C VAL A 300 12.61 11.92 4.32
N ILE A 301 12.03 11.01 5.09
CA ILE A 301 10.62 11.04 5.49
C ILE A 301 10.58 11.06 7.01
N PHE A 302 9.86 12.04 7.55
CA PHE A 302 9.64 12.16 8.99
C PHE A 302 8.17 11.89 9.30
N ASN A 303 7.92 11.04 10.30
CA ASN A 303 6.57 10.75 10.79
C ASN A 303 6.49 11.04 12.29
N LEU A 304 5.39 11.65 12.70
CA LEU A 304 5.02 11.84 14.09
C LEU A 304 3.67 11.18 14.34
N GLY A 305 3.49 10.63 15.53
CA GLY A 305 2.25 10.03 15.95
C GLY A 305 1.98 10.25 17.42
N ILE A 306 0.69 10.27 17.75
CA ILE A 306 0.18 10.22 19.11
C ILE A 306 -0.89 9.13 19.17
N GLU A 307 -0.83 8.29 20.18
CA GLU A 307 -1.82 7.26 20.46
C GLU A 307 -2.37 7.45 21.87
N PHE A 308 -3.69 7.30 22.01
CA PHE A 308 -4.39 7.32 23.29
C PHE A 308 -4.99 5.94 23.53
N ARG A 309 -4.66 5.34 24.67
CA ARG A 309 -5.22 4.06 25.11
C ARG A 309 -5.92 4.23 26.45
N HIS A 310 -7.11 3.69 26.57
CA HIS A 310 -7.86 3.61 27.82
C HIS A 310 -8.22 2.16 28.08
N ASP A 311 -7.71 1.61 29.18
CA ASP A 311 -7.99 0.24 29.60
C ASP A 311 -9.25 0.28 30.50
N PHE A 312 -10.38 -0.28 30.02
CA PHE A 312 -11.67 -0.33 30.73
C PHE A 312 -11.81 -1.57 31.62
#